data_AF-A0A6H0ZJF0-F1
#
_entry.id   AF-A0A6H0ZJF0-F1
#
_cell.length_a   1.000
_cell.length_b   1.000
_cell.length_c   1.000
_cell.angle_alpha   90.00
_cell.angle_beta   90.00
_cell.angle_gamma   90.00
#
_symmetry.space_group_name_H-M   'P 1'
#
loop_
_entity.id
_entity.type
_entity.pdbx_description
1 polymer ?
#
loop_
_entity_poly.entity_id
_entity_poly.type
_entity_poly.pdbx_seq_one_letter_code
_entity_poly.pdbx_strand_id
1 'polypeptide(L)'
;MKTTRRTFLGGVAAAALPVSATACEGAPTAQTEPSALVALIAAYNEVTAEADRIDGLSEALWESSNRPPVAKLDRAELSHSYRWHMLKQKFVMSRDAVNHLFDCEAKVFEMNAKFCGGAQNFEPHFARVEADRERYLAIFDTREARYQEWATSSGFHDLGREQDRLSGLENDLNEAIIAHPIKTLEEARMKAAHIKKVYGSSMSGTDQAVFLATLINAGEEA
;
A
#
# COMPACT_ATOMS: atom_id res chain seq x y z
N MET A 1 -20.17 22.94 -31.84
CA MET A 1 -18.78 22.66 -32.27
C MET A 1 -18.51 21.17 -32.09
N LYS A 2 -17.98 20.53 -33.15
CA LYS A 2 -17.42 19.17 -33.17
C LYS A 2 -16.22 19.12 -32.20
N THR A 3 -16.00 18.04 -31.43
CA THR A 3 -15.16 16.91 -31.87
C THR A 3 -15.57 15.56 -31.27
N THR A 4 -15.49 14.55 -32.13
CA THR A 4 -15.73 13.12 -31.92
C THR A 4 -14.41 12.37 -31.67
N ARG A 5 -14.44 11.28 -30.87
CA ARG A 5 -13.74 9.97 -31.01
C ARG A 5 -13.55 9.33 -29.61
N ARG A 6 -13.71 8.03 -29.35
CA ARG A 6 -14.11 6.86 -30.15
C ARG A 6 -14.36 5.70 -29.18
N THR A 7 -15.46 5.00 -29.36
CA THR A 7 -15.89 3.76 -28.71
C THR A 7 -14.90 2.61 -28.97
N PHE A 8 -14.59 1.78 -27.96
CA PHE A 8 -14.27 0.37 -28.17
C PHE A 8 -14.50 -0.47 -26.90
N LEU A 9 -15.70 -1.07 -26.82
CA LEU A 9 -15.97 -2.28 -26.08
C LEU A 9 -16.46 -3.30 -27.11
N GLY A 10 -15.92 -4.51 -27.09
CA GLY A 10 -16.58 -5.68 -27.68
C GLY A 10 -15.73 -6.50 -28.63
N GLY A 11 -15.54 -7.77 -28.25
CA GLY A 11 -15.48 -8.88 -29.20
C GLY A 11 -14.10 -9.45 -29.49
N VAL A 12 -13.65 -10.39 -28.65
CA VAL A 12 -12.80 -11.47 -29.17
C VAL A 12 -13.74 -12.62 -29.50
N ALA A 13 -14.05 -12.69 -30.79
CA ALA A 13 -14.86 -13.74 -31.39
C ALA A 13 -14.10 -15.07 -31.39
N ALA A 14 -14.83 -16.15 -31.12
CA ALA A 14 -14.42 -17.51 -31.41
C ALA A 14 -14.10 -17.62 -32.91
N ALA A 15 -12.86 -17.98 -33.25
CA ALA A 15 -12.49 -18.38 -34.60
C ALA A 15 -12.33 -19.90 -34.62
N ALA A 16 -13.25 -20.55 -35.34
CA ALA A 16 -13.22 -21.96 -35.68
C ALA A 16 -11.97 -22.30 -36.51
N LEU A 17 -11.36 -23.44 -36.21
CA LEU A 17 -10.32 -24.06 -37.03
C LEU A 17 -10.93 -24.58 -38.35
N PRO A 18 -10.29 -24.34 -39.51
CA PRO A 18 -10.33 -25.27 -40.63
C PRO A 18 -9.02 -26.05 -40.69
N VAL A 19 -9.17 -27.38 -40.71
CA VAL A 19 -8.11 -28.36 -41.00
C VAL A 19 -7.97 -28.54 -42.52
N SER A 20 -6.72 -28.75 -42.97
CA SER A 20 -6.24 -29.29 -44.27
C SER A 20 -6.31 -28.36 -45.50
N ALA A 21 -5.34 -28.29 -46.42
CA ALA A 21 -4.33 -29.25 -46.84
C ALA A 21 -3.12 -28.59 -47.59
N THR A 22 -1.98 -29.28 -47.51
CA THR A 22 -0.90 -29.47 -48.51
C THR A 22 -0.02 -28.31 -49.03
N ALA A 23 1.28 -28.49 -48.73
CA ALA A 23 2.47 -28.33 -49.58
C ALA A 23 2.91 -26.93 -50.04
N CYS A 24 4.00 -26.44 -49.43
CA CYS A 24 5.22 -26.06 -50.14
C CYS A 24 6.37 -25.89 -49.14
N GLU A 25 7.54 -26.44 -49.49
CA GLU A 25 8.81 -26.25 -48.79
C GLU A 25 9.18 -24.77 -48.78
N GLY A 26 9.01 -24.17 -47.61
CA GLY A 26 9.71 -22.95 -47.23
C GLY A 26 9.76 -23.05 -45.72
N ALA A 27 10.95 -23.27 -45.16
CA ALA A 27 11.13 -23.15 -43.72
C ALA A 27 10.61 -21.76 -43.33
N PRO A 28 9.47 -21.65 -42.62
CA PRO A 28 9.18 -20.39 -42.01
C PRO A 28 10.25 -20.27 -40.94
N THR A 29 11.11 -19.27 -41.05
CA THR A 29 11.76 -18.70 -39.88
C THR A 29 10.63 -18.48 -38.88
N ALA A 30 10.50 -19.40 -37.92
CA ALA A 30 9.54 -19.30 -36.86
C ALA A 30 9.87 -18.00 -36.18
N GLN A 31 9.08 -16.95 -36.46
CA GLN A 31 8.92 -15.87 -35.52
C GLN A 31 8.24 -16.53 -34.33
N THR A 32 9.06 -17.12 -33.45
CA THR A 32 8.66 -17.54 -32.13
C THR A 32 8.16 -16.27 -31.47
N GLU A 33 6.84 -16.07 -31.49
CA GLU A 33 6.23 -15.09 -30.62
C GLU A 33 6.78 -15.32 -29.20
N PRO A 34 7.16 -14.26 -28.47
CA PRO A 34 7.60 -14.43 -27.10
C PRO A 34 6.53 -15.24 -26.37
N SER A 35 6.96 -16.30 -25.67
CA SER A 35 6.00 -17.13 -24.95
C SER A 35 5.16 -16.24 -24.04
N ALA A 36 3.88 -16.58 -23.85
CA ALA A 36 3.00 -15.76 -23.02
C ALA A 36 3.59 -15.53 -21.61
N LEU A 37 4.41 -16.46 -21.11
CA LEU A 37 5.19 -16.29 -19.88
C LEU A 37 6.24 -15.16 -19.96
N VAL A 38 6.98 -15.06 -21.06
CA VAL A 38 7.94 -13.96 -21.28
C VAL A 38 7.24 -12.61 -21.25
N ALA A 39 6.06 -12.51 -21.90
CA ALA A 39 5.28 -11.28 -21.91
C ALA A 39 4.76 -10.92 -20.50
N LEU A 40 4.30 -11.90 -19.72
CA LEU A 40 3.87 -11.69 -18.33
C LEU A 40 5.03 -11.22 -17.43
N ILE A 41 6.19 -11.85 -17.53
CA ILE A 41 7.38 -11.46 -16.76
C ILE A 41 7.88 -10.06 -17.16
N ALA A 42 7.85 -9.73 -18.47
CA ALA A 42 8.19 -8.39 -18.93
C ALA A 42 7.24 -7.33 -18.37
N ALA A 43 5.92 -7.56 -18.45
CA ALA A 43 4.92 -6.67 -17.89
C ALA A 43 5.09 -6.50 -16.36
N TYR A 44 5.36 -7.58 -15.63
CA TYR A 44 5.65 -7.52 -14.20
C TYR A 44 6.84 -6.60 -13.92
N ASN A 45 7.94 -6.80 -14.63
CA ASN A 45 9.15 -5.97 -14.44
C ASN A 45 8.93 -4.50 -14.78
N GLU A 46 8.12 -4.19 -15.80
CA GLU A 46 7.75 -2.81 -16.13
C GLU A 46 6.93 -2.17 -15.02
N VAL A 47 5.95 -2.89 -14.46
CA VAL A 47 5.12 -2.42 -13.34
C VAL A 47 5.97 -2.22 -12.09
N THR A 48 6.85 -3.15 -11.75
CA THR A 48 7.79 -2.99 -10.61
C THR A 48 8.69 -1.77 -10.79
N ALA A 49 9.27 -1.57 -11.98
CA ALA A 49 10.13 -0.42 -12.24
C ALA A 49 9.39 0.92 -12.12
N GLU A 50 8.12 0.95 -12.55
CA GLU A 50 7.26 2.11 -12.38
C GLU A 50 6.88 2.34 -10.91
N ALA A 51 6.60 1.27 -10.15
CA ALA A 51 6.33 1.36 -8.72
C ALA A 51 7.55 1.90 -7.95
N ASP A 52 8.77 1.44 -8.27
CA ASP A 52 10.02 1.97 -7.70
C ASP A 52 10.21 3.45 -8.02
N ARG A 53 9.82 3.89 -9.23
CA ARG A 53 9.87 5.29 -9.64
C ARG A 53 8.89 6.15 -8.84
N ILE A 54 7.65 5.69 -8.65
CA ILE A 54 6.62 6.38 -7.88
C ILE A 54 7.00 6.45 -6.40
N ASP A 55 7.53 5.36 -5.84
CA ASP A 55 8.05 5.32 -4.48
C ASP A 55 9.16 6.38 -4.26
N GLY A 56 10.12 6.45 -5.18
CA GLY A 56 11.16 7.48 -5.15
C GLY A 56 10.64 8.92 -5.21
N LEU A 57 9.55 9.17 -5.96
CA LEU A 57 8.89 10.48 -5.99
C LEU A 57 8.15 10.79 -4.69
N SER A 58 7.48 9.78 -4.12
CA SER A 58 6.79 9.88 -2.82
C SER A 58 7.79 10.23 -1.71
N GLU A 59 8.92 9.53 -1.66
CA GLU A 59 9.99 9.78 -0.70
C GLU A 59 10.59 11.18 -0.87
N ALA A 60 10.80 11.63 -2.12
CA ALA A 60 11.30 12.98 -2.38
C ALA A 60 10.33 14.08 -1.90
N LEU A 61 9.01 13.87 -2.03
CA LEU A 61 8.02 14.77 -1.45
C LEU A 61 8.01 14.71 0.07
N TRP A 62 8.15 13.50 0.64
CA TRP A 62 8.20 13.28 2.08
C TRP A 62 9.39 14.00 2.73
N GLU A 63 10.56 13.95 2.11
CA GLU A 63 11.77 14.63 2.58
C GLU A 63 11.85 16.11 2.17
N SER A 64 10.84 16.63 1.47
CA SER A 64 10.84 18.02 1.03
C SER A 64 10.78 19.00 2.22
N SER A 65 11.56 20.08 2.13
CA SER A 65 11.56 21.15 3.15
C SER A 65 10.25 21.91 3.24
N ASN A 66 9.42 21.83 2.19
CA ASN A 66 8.10 22.46 2.12
C ASN A 66 7.00 21.61 2.77
N ARG A 67 7.28 20.36 3.15
CA ARG A 67 6.32 19.50 3.84
C ARG A 67 6.03 20.08 5.23
N PRO A 68 4.76 20.36 5.57
CA PRO A 68 4.41 20.73 6.93
C PRO A 68 4.64 19.53 7.87
N PRO A 69 5.01 19.77 9.13
CA PRO A 69 5.08 18.71 10.12
C PRO A 69 3.76 17.93 10.18
N VAL A 70 3.86 16.61 10.30
CA VAL A 70 2.69 15.74 10.54
C VAL A 70 1.90 16.28 11.73
N ALA A 71 0.57 16.28 11.63
CA ALA A 71 -0.31 16.73 12.69
C ALA A 71 -0.07 15.91 13.97
N LYS A 72 0.61 16.54 14.92
CA LYS A 72 0.89 15.96 16.23
C LYS A 72 0.92 17.07 17.26
N LEU A 73 0.50 16.76 18.47
CA LEU A 73 0.74 17.62 19.64
C LEU A 73 2.07 17.23 20.29
N ASP A 74 2.90 18.23 20.56
CA ASP A 74 4.11 18.04 21.36
C ASP A 74 3.75 18.07 22.86
N ARG A 75 4.43 17.26 23.67
CA ARG A 75 4.30 17.26 25.12
C ARG A 75 4.51 18.65 25.72
N ALA A 76 5.40 19.46 25.14
CA ALA A 76 5.65 20.82 25.60
C ALA A 76 4.41 21.73 25.47
N GLU A 77 3.47 21.41 24.56
CA GLU A 77 2.26 22.20 24.30
C GLU A 77 1.13 21.86 25.28
N LEU A 78 1.23 20.72 25.95
CA LEU A 78 0.31 20.31 26.99
C LEU A 78 0.56 21.09 28.29
N SER A 79 -0.51 21.45 28.99
CA SER A 79 -0.43 22.07 30.31
C SER A 79 0.22 21.11 31.33
N HIS A 80 0.79 21.65 32.40
CA HIS A 80 1.60 20.87 33.36
C HIS A 80 0.86 19.65 33.94
N SER A 81 -0.46 19.75 34.16
CA SER A 81 -1.30 18.66 34.66
C SER A 81 -1.33 17.48 33.69
N TYR A 82 -1.49 17.72 32.39
CA TYR A 82 -1.61 16.65 31.39
C TYR A 82 -0.25 16.02 31.02
N ARG A 83 0.86 16.75 31.22
CA ARG A 83 2.22 16.23 30.97
C ARG A 83 2.59 15.01 31.82
N TRP A 84 1.97 14.82 32.98
CA TRP A 84 2.22 13.69 33.89
C TRP A 84 1.49 12.42 33.44
N HIS A 85 0.24 12.55 32.98
CA HIS A 85 -0.50 11.43 32.37
C HIS A 85 0.21 10.91 31.10
N MET A 86 0.90 11.82 30.40
CA MET A 86 1.63 11.54 29.16
C MET A 86 3.00 10.86 29.33
N LEU A 87 3.62 10.92 30.52
CA LEU A 87 4.92 10.26 30.76
C LEU A 87 4.87 8.73 30.62
N LYS A 88 3.67 8.14 30.74
CA LYS A 88 3.47 6.68 30.64
C LYS A 88 3.20 6.19 29.22
N GLN A 89 2.76 7.07 28.31
CA GLN A 89 2.38 6.70 26.94
C GLN A 89 3.32 7.40 25.97
N LYS A 90 4.39 6.72 25.55
CA LYS A 90 5.40 7.24 24.60
C LYS A 90 4.78 7.50 23.21
N PHE A 91 4.05 8.59 22.97
CA PHE A 91 3.35 8.78 21.69
C PHE A 91 3.18 10.21 21.15
N VAL A 92 3.09 10.25 19.81
CA VAL A 92 2.55 11.26 18.89
C VAL A 92 1.02 11.25 19.04
N MET A 93 0.38 12.34 19.46
CA MET A 93 -1.08 12.33 19.69
C MET A 93 -1.86 12.48 18.37
N SER A 94 -2.53 11.41 17.94
CA SER A 94 -3.63 11.48 16.97
C SER A 94 -4.88 12.09 17.61
N ARG A 95 -5.87 12.46 16.79
CA ARG A 95 -7.19 12.93 17.27
C ARG A 95 -7.81 11.98 18.31
N ASP A 96 -7.74 10.67 18.05
CA ASP A 96 -8.29 9.65 18.96
C ASP A 96 -7.51 9.59 20.28
N ALA A 97 -6.19 9.74 20.22
CA ALA A 97 -5.37 9.81 21.44
C ALA A 97 -5.70 11.04 22.29
N VAL A 98 -6.00 12.19 21.65
CA VAL A 98 -6.46 13.39 22.35
C VAL A 98 -7.79 13.12 23.05
N ASN A 99 -8.79 12.59 22.33
CA ASN A 99 -10.08 12.25 22.93
C ASN A 99 -9.94 11.26 24.09
N HIS A 100 -9.19 10.18 23.89
CA HIS A 100 -8.98 9.17 24.92
C HIS A 100 -8.31 9.74 26.19
N LEU A 101 -7.36 10.67 26.05
CA LEU A 101 -6.74 11.36 27.18
C LEU A 101 -7.79 12.11 28.02
N PHE A 102 -8.64 12.90 27.35
CA PHE A 102 -9.65 13.71 28.05
C PHE A 102 -10.80 12.87 28.60
N ASP A 103 -11.15 11.76 27.96
CA ASP A 103 -12.11 10.79 28.49
C ASP A 103 -11.60 10.13 29.78
N CYS A 104 -10.31 9.75 29.80
CA CYS A 104 -9.67 9.24 31.02
C CYS A 104 -9.67 10.27 32.15
N GLU A 105 -9.39 11.53 31.84
CA GLU A 105 -9.37 12.61 32.82
C GLU A 105 -10.76 12.89 33.39
N ALA A 106 -11.78 13.01 32.52
CA ALA A 106 -13.17 13.19 32.93
C ALA A 106 -13.62 12.06 33.88
N LYS A 107 -13.28 10.81 33.55
CA LYS A 107 -13.59 9.64 34.39
C LYS A 107 -12.94 9.71 35.78
N VAL A 108 -11.71 10.22 35.88
CA VAL A 108 -11.04 10.41 37.18
C VAL A 108 -11.77 11.46 38.03
N PHE A 109 -12.14 12.59 37.43
CA PHE A 109 -12.91 13.63 38.14
C PHE A 109 -14.32 13.16 38.53
N GLU A 110 -15.00 12.37 37.69
CA GLU A 110 -16.29 11.76 38.04
C GLU A 110 -16.17 10.83 39.23
N MET A 111 -15.13 9.99 39.27
CA MET A 111 -14.90 9.08 40.40
C MET A 111 -14.63 9.85 41.69
N ASN A 112 -13.82 10.92 41.62
CA ASN A 112 -13.53 11.77 42.77
C ASN A 112 -14.77 12.54 43.26
N ALA A 113 -15.60 13.05 42.35
CA ALA A 113 -16.84 13.73 42.68
C ALA A 113 -17.83 12.80 43.41
N LYS A 114 -17.92 11.54 42.97
CA LYS A 114 -18.74 10.50 43.62
C LYS A 114 -18.19 10.11 45.00
N PHE A 115 -16.87 10.03 45.15
CA PHE A 115 -16.23 9.58 46.38
C PHE A 115 -16.20 10.67 47.48
N CYS A 116 -15.86 11.91 47.13
CA CYS A 116 -15.67 12.99 48.10
C CYS A 116 -16.98 13.68 48.54
N GLY A 117 -18.08 13.49 47.79
CA GLY A 117 -19.31 14.26 47.97
C GLY A 117 -19.17 15.71 47.52
N GLY A 118 -20.24 16.29 46.96
CA GLY A 118 -20.24 17.68 46.46
C GLY A 118 -19.85 17.81 44.99
N ALA A 119 -20.61 17.17 44.10
CA ALA A 119 -20.41 17.22 42.65
C ALA A 119 -20.32 18.65 42.08
N GLN A 120 -21.05 19.61 42.68
CA GLN A 120 -20.98 21.03 42.29
C GLN A 120 -19.57 21.64 42.44
N ASN A 121 -18.74 21.12 43.36
CA ASN A 121 -17.36 21.60 43.54
C ASN A 121 -16.44 21.15 42.40
N PHE A 122 -16.88 20.16 41.61
CA PHE A 122 -16.15 19.62 40.47
C PHE A 122 -16.64 20.17 39.11
N GLU A 123 -17.76 20.91 39.07
CA GLU A 123 -18.26 21.53 37.83
C GLU A 123 -17.19 22.39 37.11
N PRO A 124 -16.41 23.25 37.80
CA PRO A 124 -15.34 24.00 37.13
C PRO A 124 -14.25 23.09 36.55
N HIS A 125 -14.02 21.92 37.14
CA HIS A 125 -13.04 20.95 36.64
C HIS A 125 -13.54 20.25 35.37
N PHE A 126 -14.80 19.82 35.33
CA PHE A 126 -15.40 19.26 34.12
C PHE A 126 -15.43 20.27 32.97
N ALA A 127 -15.84 21.52 33.25
CA ALA A 127 -15.82 22.59 32.25
C ALA A 127 -14.41 22.86 31.71
N ARG A 128 -13.37 22.80 32.58
CA ARG A 128 -11.98 22.95 32.15
C ARG A 128 -11.51 21.80 31.27
N VAL A 129 -11.85 20.55 31.62
CA VAL A 129 -11.47 19.35 30.86
C VAL A 129 -12.02 19.42 29.43
N GLU A 130 -13.29 19.81 29.27
CA GLU A 130 -13.88 19.95 27.95
C GLU A 130 -13.32 21.15 27.18
N ALA A 131 -13.10 22.29 27.82
CA ALA A 131 -12.46 23.44 27.18
C ALA A 131 -11.03 23.13 26.72
N ASP A 132 -10.25 22.40 27.52
CA ASP A 132 -8.91 21.96 27.13
C ASP A 132 -8.97 20.92 26.00
N ARG A 133 -9.93 19.98 26.02
CA ARG A 133 -10.18 19.02 24.92
C ARG A 133 -10.39 19.77 23.61
N GLU A 134 -11.35 20.70 23.57
CA GLU A 134 -11.66 21.51 22.39
C GLU A 134 -10.43 22.27 21.89
N ARG A 135 -9.68 22.90 22.80
CA ARG A 135 -8.47 23.65 22.47
C ARG A 135 -7.42 22.77 21.80
N TYR A 136 -7.13 21.58 22.34
CA TYR A 136 -6.12 20.70 21.78
C TYR A 136 -6.57 20.05 20.46
N LEU A 137 -7.85 19.72 20.34
CA LEU A 137 -8.44 19.27 19.07
C LEU A 137 -8.35 20.36 17.99
N ALA A 138 -8.62 21.62 18.31
CA ALA A 138 -8.50 22.72 17.35
C ALA A 138 -7.06 22.91 16.84
N ILE A 139 -6.06 22.76 17.71
CA ILE A 139 -4.64 22.79 17.30
C ILE A 139 -4.33 21.63 16.36
N PHE A 140 -4.78 20.42 16.70
CA PHE A 140 -4.61 19.24 15.86
C PHE A 140 -5.27 19.45 14.49
N ASP A 141 -6.53 19.88 14.46
CA ASP A 141 -7.32 20.07 13.24
C ASP A 141 -6.70 21.12 12.31
N THR A 142 -6.14 22.20 12.87
CA THR A 142 -5.43 23.21 12.09
C THR A 142 -4.18 22.64 11.42
N ARG A 143 -3.42 21.79 12.14
CA ARG A 143 -2.21 21.14 11.60
C ARG A 143 -2.56 20.08 10.57
N GLU A 144 -3.59 19.30 10.84
CA GLU A 144 -4.10 18.29 9.93
C GLU A 144 -4.60 18.94 8.64
N ALA A 145 -5.40 20.01 8.72
CA ALA A 145 -5.84 20.75 7.54
C ALA A 145 -4.67 21.25 6.69
N ARG A 146 -3.62 21.80 7.33
CA ARG A 146 -2.40 22.24 6.62
C ARG A 146 -1.66 21.08 5.96
N TYR A 147 -1.54 19.94 6.66
CA TYR A 147 -0.92 18.74 6.11
C TYR A 147 -1.72 18.20 4.92
N GLN A 148 -3.04 18.12 5.04
CA GLN A 148 -3.94 17.65 3.98
C GLN A 148 -3.95 18.57 2.76
N GLU A 149 -3.91 19.89 2.97
CA GLU A 149 -3.78 20.87 1.90
C GLU A 149 -2.45 20.69 1.14
N TRP A 150 -1.33 20.53 1.86
CA TRP A 150 -0.05 20.22 1.25
C TRP A 150 -0.06 18.88 0.51
N ALA A 151 -0.56 17.81 1.13
CA ALA A 151 -0.57 16.48 0.55
C ALA A 151 -1.43 16.41 -0.73
N THR A 152 -2.52 17.18 -0.76
CA THR A 152 -3.37 17.33 -1.95
C THR A 152 -2.69 18.17 -3.04
N SER A 153 -2.16 19.35 -2.68
CA SER A 153 -1.56 20.27 -3.67
C SER A 153 -0.22 19.81 -4.22
N SER A 154 0.54 19.01 -3.47
CA SER A 154 1.81 18.42 -3.91
C SER A 154 1.64 17.15 -4.76
N GLY A 155 0.44 16.57 -4.80
CA GLY A 155 0.17 15.28 -5.43
C GLY A 155 0.61 14.07 -4.61
N PHE A 156 1.01 14.24 -3.34
CA PHE A 156 1.44 13.14 -2.47
C PHE A 156 0.37 12.04 -2.33
N HIS A 157 -0.89 12.43 -2.16
CA HIS A 157 -2.01 11.48 -2.11
C HIS A 157 -2.24 10.75 -3.44
N ASP A 158 -1.93 11.40 -4.56
CA ASP A 158 -2.11 10.82 -5.89
C ASP A 158 -1.03 9.76 -6.15
N LEU A 159 0.22 10.02 -5.72
CA LEU A 159 1.30 9.04 -5.74
C LEU A 159 0.96 7.82 -4.88
N GLY A 160 0.41 8.02 -3.68
CA GLY A 160 -0.03 6.91 -2.82
C GLY A 160 -1.08 6.03 -3.49
N ARG A 161 -2.11 6.63 -4.09
CA ARG A 161 -3.13 5.86 -4.83
C ARG A 161 -2.59 5.14 -6.05
N GLU A 162 -1.63 5.74 -6.74
CA GLU A 162 -0.98 5.10 -7.88
C GLU A 162 -0.08 3.94 -7.44
N GLN A 163 0.61 4.08 -6.30
CA GLN A 163 1.38 2.99 -5.70
C GLN A 163 0.48 1.81 -5.31
N ASP A 164 -0.68 2.06 -4.70
CA ASP A 164 -1.67 1.03 -4.37
C ASP A 164 -2.16 0.31 -5.64
N ARG A 165 -2.43 1.08 -6.71
CA ARG A 165 -2.85 0.53 -8.01
C ARG A 165 -1.77 -0.35 -8.64
N LEU A 166 -0.51 0.11 -8.62
CA LEU A 166 0.63 -0.63 -9.16
C LEU A 166 0.91 -1.89 -8.34
N SER A 167 0.80 -1.84 -7.01
CA SER A 167 0.93 -3.00 -6.13
C SER A 167 -0.15 -4.06 -6.42
N GLY A 168 -1.40 -3.63 -6.65
CA GLY A 168 -2.46 -4.53 -7.09
C GLY A 168 -2.13 -5.23 -8.42
N LEU A 169 -1.68 -4.46 -9.41
CA LEU A 169 -1.29 -4.99 -10.72
C LEU A 169 -0.07 -5.92 -10.66
N GLU A 170 0.90 -5.58 -9.82
CA GLU A 170 2.09 -6.41 -9.56
C GLU A 170 1.68 -7.77 -8.97
N ASN A 171 0.76 -7.78 -8.00
CA ASN A 171 0.22 -9.00 -7.43
C ASN A 171 -0.53 -9.85 -8.47
N ASP A 172 -1.42 -9.24 -9.26
CA ASP A 172 -2.18 -9.94 -10.32
C ASP A 172 -1.24 -10.58 -11.36
N LEU A 173 -0.21 -9.85 -11.79
CA LEU A 173 0.79 -10.36 -12.74
C LEU A 173 1.63 -11.47 -12.13
N ASN A 174 2.03 -11.34 -10.87
CA ASN A 174 2.77 -12.37 -10.17
C ASN A 174 1.94 -13.65 -10.01
N GLU A 175 0.67 -13.54 -9.65
CA GLU A 175 -0.26 -14.68 -9.62
C GLU A 175 -0.41 -15.33 -10.99
N ALA A 176 -0.53 -14.55 -12.06
CA ALA A 176 -0.59 -15.06 -13.43
C ALA A 176 0.69 -15.80 -13.85
N ILE A 177 1.88 -15.30 -13.47
CA ILE A 177 3.17 -15.96 -13.70
C ILE A 177 3.24 -17.29 -12.92
N ILE A 178 2.82 -17.30 -11.65
CA ILE A 178 2.80 -18.50 -10.81
C ILE A 178 1.78 -19.53 -11.32
N ALA A 179 0.63 -19.10 -11.83
CA ALA A 179 -0.39 -19.98 -12.39
C ALA A 179 -0.05 -20.47 -13.81
N HIS A 180 0.90 -19.85 -14.50
CA HIS A 180 1.22 -20.18 -15.89
C HIS A 180 1.64 -21.66 -16.06
N PRO A 181 0.97 -22.44 -16.92
CA PRO A 181 1.34 -23.82 -17.18
C PRO A 181 2.72 -23.91 -17.85
N ILE A 182 3.59 -24.77 -17.34
CA ILE A 182 4.91 -25.02 -17.93
C ILE A 182 4.75 -26.03 -19.07
N LYS A 183 5.16 -25.66 -20.28
CA LYS A 183 5.18 -26.55 -21.46
C LYS A 183 6.58 -26.87 -21.93
N THR A 184 7.58 -26.12 -21.48
CA THR A 184 8.98 -26.30 -21.85
C THR A 184 9.91 -26.15 -20.66
N LEU A 185 11.08 -26.77 -20.72
CA LEU A 185 12.13 -26.60 -19.71
C LEU A 185 12.58 -25.13 -19.58
N GLU A 186 12.55 -24.37 -20.66
CA GLU A 186 12.91 -22.95 -20.63
C GLU A 186 11.88 -22.12 -19.85
N GLU A 187 10.58 -22.41 -20.02
CA GLU A 187 9.54 -21.80 -19.19
C GLU A 187 9.68 -22.16 -17.72
N ALA A 188 10.06 -23.41 -17.40
CA ALA A 188 10.36 -23.82 -16.03
C ALA A 188 11.50 -22.98 -15.42
N ARG A 189 12.57 -22.76 -16.19
CA ARG A 189 13.71 -21.92 -15.76
C ARG A 189 13.33 -20.47 -15.56
N MET A 190 12.58 -19.87 -16.48
CA MET A 190 12.12 -18.49 -16.38
C MET A 190 11.23 -18.28 -15.15
N LYS A 191 10.28 -19.19 -14.91
CA LYS A 191 9.40 -19.14 -13.76
C LYS A 191 10.15 -19.32 -12.44
N ALA A 192 11.11 -20.26 -12.39
CA ALA A 192 11.97 -20.44 -11.24
C ALA A 192 12.83 -19.19 -10.94
N ALA A 193 13.39 -18.55 -11.99
CA ALA A 193 14.14 -17.32 -11.84
C ALA A 193 13.27 -16.16 -11.32
N HIS A 194 12.04 -16.02 -11.82
CA HIS A 194 11.06 -15.06 -11.31
C HIS A 194 10.73 -15.29 -9.84
N ILE A 195 10.38 -16.52 -9.46
CA ILE A 195 10.05 -16.86 -8.06
C ILE A 195 11.24 -16.61 -7.14
N LYS A 196 12.46 -16.95 -7.57
CA LYS A 196 13.68 -16.62 -6.81
C LYS A 196 13.90 -15.10 -6.70
N LYS A 197 13.62 -14.32 -7.73
CA LYS A 197 13.71 -12.85 -7.67
C LYS A 197 12.73 -12.28 -6.64
N VAL A 198 11.47 -12.70 -6.68
CA VAL A 198 10.39 -12.15 -5.85
C VAL A 198 10.45 -12.65 -4.40
N TYR A 199 10.71 -13.95 -4.20
CA TYR A 199 10.63 -14.61 -2.89
C TYR A 199 11.96 -15.11 -2.36
N GLY A 200 13.04 -15.08 -3.15
CA GLY A 200 14.28 -15.79 -2.82
C GLY A 200 15.03 -15.23 -1.61
N SER A 201 14.75 -13.99 -1.20
CA SER A 201 15.23 -13.41 0.06
C SER A 201 14.50 -13.95 1.30
N SER A 202 13.30 -14.52 1.12
CA SER A 202 12.47 -15.11 2.19
C SER A 202 12.58 -16.64 2.29
N MET A 203 13.17 -17.30 1.29
CA MET A 203 13.36 -18.75 1.26
C MET A 203 14.78 -19.12 1.69
N SER A 204 14.91 -20.03 2.65
CA SER A 204 16.22 -20.58 3.03
C SER A 204 16.81 -21.42 1.89
N GLY A 205 18.14 -21.59 1.86
CA GLY A 205 18.83 -22.30 0.76
C GLY A 205 18.34 -23.74 0.53
N THR A 206 17.82 -24.40 1.57
CA THR A 206 17.25 -25.74 1.48
C THR A 206 15.87 -25.72 0.84
N ASP A 207 15.01 -24.74 1.17
CA ASP A 207 13.67 -24.59 0.61
C ASP A 207 13.73 -24.21 -0.88
N GLN A 208 14.70 -23.38 -1.27
CA GLN A 208 14.98 -23.09 -2.68
C GLN A 208 15.39 -24.34 -3.47
N ALA A 209 16.27 -25.18 -2.90
CA ALA A 209 16.75 -26.38 -3.57
C ALA A 209 15.63 -27.42 -3.77
N VAL A 210 14.75 -27.60 -2.77
CA VAL A 210 13.60 -28.51 -2.85
C VAL A 210 12.56 -28.02 -3.85
N PHE A 211 12.27 -26.72 -3.85
CA PHE A 211 11.33 -26.11 -4.81
C PHE A 211 11.82 -26.24 -6.26
N LEU A 212 13.11 -25.94 -6.51
CA LEU A 212 13.73 -26.12 -7.82
C LEU A 212 13.74 -27.58 -8.25
N ALA A 213 14.04 -28.52 -7.35
CA ALA A 213 14.00 -29.95 -7.65
C ALA A 213 12.57 -30.43 -8.00
N THR A 214 11.55 -29.88 -7.34
CA THR A 214 10.14 -30.22 -7.59
C THR A 214 9.68 -29.69 -8.94
N LEU A 215 10.07 -28.47 -9.33
CA LEU A 215 9.79 -27.91 -10.65
C LEU A 215 10.51 -28.66 -11.79
N ILE A 216 11.74 -29.11 -11.56
CA ILE A 216 12.52 -29.87 -12.55
C ILE A 216 11.89 -31.26 -12.76
N ASN A 217 11.58 -31.97 -11.67
CA ASN A 217 11.03 -33.33 -11.76
C ASN A 217 9.59 -33.36 -12.31
N ALA A 218 8.78 -32.33 -12.06
CA ALA A 218 7.44 -32.22 -12.64
C ALA A 218 7.45 -32.03 -14.18
N GLY A 219 8.60 -31.65 -14.77
CA GLY A 219 8.78 -31.56 -16.22
C GLY A 219 9.27 -32.85 -16.89
N GLU A 220 9.69 -33.86 -16.13
CA GLU A 220 10.15 -35.15 -16.67
C GLU A 220 9.04 -36.21 -16.76
N GLU A 221 7.86 -35.96 -16.18
CA GLU A 221 6.70 -36.87 -16.18
C GLU A 221 5.59 -36.50 -17.20
N ALA A 222 5.81 -35.50 -18.08
CA ALA A 222 4.90 -35.09 -19.15
C ALA A 222 5.50 -35.34 -20.54
#